data_AF-A0A7X5L7G8-F1
#
_entry.id   AF-A0A7X5L7G8-F1
#
_cell.length_a   1.000
_cell.length_b   1.000
_cell.length_c   1.000
_cell.angle_alpha   90.00
_cell.angle_beta   90.00
_cell.angle_gamma   90.00
#
_symmetry.space_group_name_H-M   'P 1'
#
loop_
_entity.id
_entity.type
_entity.pdbx_description
1 polymer ?
#
loop_
_entity_poly.entity_id
_entity_poly.type
_entity_poly.pdbx_seq_one_letter_code
_entity_poly.pdbx_strand_id
1 'polypeptide(L)'
;MKKTTINHILMGIIVVLCISICFLIFCIAKRPRYIETADTESAVIAEIPESAGTAEPQSAADTDSVKLPEPESTAQTEPSTAPMQGKTSTRVNIRDRASEDAKVLETVEEGTTFKIIEVLENGWTHILYQDMDAYISSAYVIIINQ
;
A
#
# COMPACT_ATOMS: atom_id res chain seq x y z
N MET A 1 -29.48 -8.95 -43.10
CA MET A 1 -28.09 -8.44 -42.94
C MET A 1 -27.13 -9.39 -43.64
N LYS A 2 -26.16 -8.90 -44.41
CA LYS A 2 -25.25 -9.76 -45.18
C LYS A 2 -24.28 -10.44 -44.20
N LYS A 3 -24.11 -11.76 -44.27
CA LYS A 3 -23.25 -12.54 -43.36
C LYS A 3 -21.81 -12.01 -43.29
N THR A 4 -21.31 -11.44 -44.38
CA THR A 4 -20.00 -10.78 -44.46
C THR A 4 -19.87 -9.57 -43.55
N THR A 5 -20.93 -8.78 -43.39
CA THR A 5 -20.94 -7.60 -42.50
C THR A 5 -20.94 -8.02 -41.04
N ILE A 6 -21.65 -9.10 -40.70
CA ILE A 6 -21.65 -9.69 -39.34
C ILE A 6 -20.28 -10.24 -38.99
N ASN A 7 -19.64 -10.98 -39.91
CA ASN A 7 -18.29 -11.50 -39.70
C ASN A 7 -17.25 -10.39 -39.53
N HIS A 8 -17.38 -9.29 -40.29
CA HIS A 8 -16.47 -8.15 -40.16
C HIS A 8 -16.63 -7.42 -38.81
N ILE A 9 -17.86 -7.27 -38.32
CA ILE A 9 -18.13 -6.71 -36.99
C ILE A 9 -17.58 -7.62 -35.90
N LEU A 10 -17.78 -8.94 -36.02
CA LEU A 10 -17.26 -9.93 -35.07
C LEU A 10 -15.73 -9.92 -35.00
N MET A 11 -15.05 -9.85 -36.16
CA MET A 11 -13.59 -9.74 -36.22
C MET A 11 -13.09 -8.44 -35.59
N GLY A 12 -13.81 -7.32 -35.79
CA GLY A 12 -13.49 -6.04 -35.15
C GLY A 12 -13.56 -6.12 -33.62
N ILE A 13 -14.60 -6.75 -33.06
CA ILE A 13 -14.74 -6.93 -31.61
C ILE A 13 -13.63 -7.83 -31.05
N ILE A 14 -13.32 -8.94 -31.73
CA ILE A 14 -12.25 -9.85 -31.31
C ILE A 14 -10.90 -9.12 -31.27
N VAL A 15 -10.59 -8.32 -32.29
CA VAL A 15 -9.34 -7.54 -32.33
C VAL A 15 -9.26 -6.53 -31.18
N VAL A 16 -10.35 -5.83 -30.88
CA VAL A 16 -10.39 -4.88 -29.74
C VAL A 16 -10.20 -5.60 -28.40
N LEU A 17 -10.84 -6.75 -28.21
CA LEU A 17 -10.67 -7.57 -27.00
C LEU A 17 -9.23 -8.11 -26.89
N CYS A 18 -8.63 -8.55 -28.00
CA CYS A 18 -7.24 -8.99 -28.06
C CYS A 18 -6.26 -7.85 -27.73
N ILE A 19 -6.50 -6.64 -28.23
CA ILE A 19 -5.65 -5.49 -27.91
C ILE A 19 -5.77 -5.17 -26.40
N SER A 20 -7.00 -5.11 -25.87
CA SER A 20 -7.24 -4.85 -24.45
C SER A 20 -6.60 -5.91 -23.55
N ILE A 21 -6.73 -7.20 -23.86
CA ILE A 21 -6.13 -8.27 -23.05
C ILE A 21 -4.60 -8.26 -23.14
N CYS A 22 -4.03 -7.95 -24.30
CA CYS A 22 -2.58 -7.78 -24.45
C CYS A 22 -2.05 -6.62 -23.59
N PHE A 23 -2.77 -5.49 -23.54
CA PHE A 23 -2.42 -4.39 -22.64
C PHE A 23 -2.48 -4.79 -21.18
N LEU A 24 -3.53 -5.51 -20.76
CA LEU A 24 -3.63 -6.00 -19.38
C LEU A 24 -2.49 -6.98 -19.02
N ILE A 25 -2.17 -7.92 -19.91
CA ILE A 25 -1.06 -8.86 -19.72
C ILE A 25 0.28 -8.12 -19.66
N PHE A 26 0.49 -7.11 -20.51
CA PHE A 26 1.69 -6.29 -20.48
C PHE A 26 1.79 -5.45 -19.20
N CYS A 27 0.68 -4.88 -18.73
CA CYS A 27 0.62 -4.16 -17.46
C CYS A 27 0.92 -5.06 -16.27
N ILE A 28 0.48 -6.33 -16.30
CA ILE A 28 0.81 -7.32 -15.26
C ILE A 28 2.27 -7.78 -15.38
N ALA A 29 2.77 -8.01 -16.60
CA ALA A 29 4.13 -8.49 -16.83
C ALA A 29 5.21 -7.42 -16.58
N LYS A 30 4.86 -6.14 -16.70
CA LYS A 30 5.75 -5.01 -16.37
C LYS A 30 5.58 -4.47 -14.95
N ARG A 31 4.69 -5.04 -14.12
CA ARG A 31 4.78 -4.78 -12.69
C ARG A 31 6.06 -5.43 -12.18
N PRO A 32 7.02 -4.67 -11.60
CA PRO A 32 8.15 -5.29 -10.94
C PRO A 32 7.60 -6.15 -9.81
N ARG A 33 7.66 -7.47 -9.97
CA ARG A 33 7.45 -8.40 -8.88
C ARG A 33 8.64 -8.22 -7.96
N TYR A 34 8.42 -7.68 -6.77
CA TYR A 34 9.36 -7.92 -5.69
C TYR A 34 8.60 -8.59 -4.55
N ILE A 35 8.63 -9.92 -4.58
CA ILE A 35 8.51 -10.76 -3.40
C ILE A 35 9.68 -11.72 -3.53
N GLU A 36 10.71 -11.51 -2.73
CA GLU A 36 11.72 -12.51 -2.46
C GLU A 36 11.63 -12.82 -0.97
N THR A 37 10.77 -13.78 -0.64
CA THR A 37 10.82 -14.48 0.64
C THR A 37 12.10 -15.30 0.66
N ALA A 38 13.11 -14.81 1.37
CA ALA A 38 14.24 -15.64 1.77
C ALA A 38 13.96 -16.18 3.18
N ASP A 39 13.60 -17.46 3.22
CA ASP A 39 13.54 -18.30 4.40
C ASP A 39 14.92 -18.35 5.10
N THR A 40 14.97 -18.21 6.43
CA THR A 40 15.99 -18.81 7.32
C THR A 40 15.41 -18.73 8.75
N GLU A 41 14.81 -19.80 9.26
CA GLU A 41 15.45 -20.81 10.12
C GLU A 41 16.27 -20.24 11.29
N SER A 42 15.95 -20.74 12.50
CA SER A 42 16.79 -20.72 13.71
C SER A 42 16.78 -19.44 14.57
N ALA A 43 16.15 -19.53 15.75
CA ALA A 43 16.88 -19.80 16.99
C ALA A 43 16.06 -19.34 18.23
N VAL A 44 15.67 -20.34 19.02
CA VAL A 44 15.57 -20.37 20.50
C VAL A 44 16.07 -19.11 21.23
N ILE A 45 15.18 -18.47 22.02
CA ILE A 45 15.50 -17.80 23.31
C ILE A 45 14.22 -17.95 24.18
N ALA A 46 14.21 -18.90 25.11
CA ALA A 46 14.50 -18.70 26.53
C ALA A 46 13.46 -17.83 27.27
N GLU A 47 12.61 -18.54 28.01
CA GLU A 47 12.11 -18.27 29.37
C GLU A 47 12.44 -16.90 29.99
N ILE A 48 11.41 -16.21 30.49
CA ILE A 48 11.41 -15.52 31.80
C ILE A 48 9.93 -15.30 32.23
N PRO A 49 9.63 -15.42 33.54
CA PRO A 49 8.29 -15.69 34.05
C PRO A 49 7.56 -14.43 34.55
N GLU A 50 6.25 -14.60 34.76
CA GLU A 50 5.50 -14.15 35.94
C GLU A 50 5.90 -12.81 36.57
N SER A 51 5.00 -11.82 36.55
CA SER A 51 4.30 -11.43 37.78
C SER A 51 3.27 -10.33 37.55
N ALA A 52 2.25 -10.40 38.37
CA ALA A 52 0.99 -9.67 38.40
C ALA A 52 1.10 -8.15 38.54
N GLY A 53 0.06 -7.48 38.05
CA GLY A 53 -0.17 -6.06 38.30
C GLY A 53 -1.58 -5.64 37.88
N THR A 54 -2.59 -6.24 38.50
CA THR A 54 -4.01 -5.84 38.43
C THR A 54 -4.18 -4.36 38.78
N ALA A 55 -4.85 -3.59 37.92
CA ALA A 55 -5.41 -2.29 38.24
C ALA A 55 -6.83 -2.15 37.66
N GLU A 56 -7.80 -2.05 38.55
CA GLU A 56 -9.14 -1.49 38.37
C GLU A 56 -9.53 -0.87 39.75
N PRO A 57 -10.48 0.08 39.89
CA PRO A 57 -11.31 0.71 38.87
C PRO A 57 -11.65 2.23 39.08
N GLN A 58 -12.30 2.81 38.06
CA GLN A 58 -13.39 3.84 38.09
C GLN A 58 -13.12 5.31 38.48
N SER A 59 -13.50 6.24 37.59
CA SER A 59 -14.50 7.28 37.92
C SER A 59 -15.07 7.94 36.66
N ALA A 60 -16.39 8.14 36.68
CA ALA A 60 -17.23 8.65 35.62
C ALA A 60 -17.41 10.18 35.72
N ALA A 61 -17.52 10.86 34.57
CA ALA A 61 -18.32 12.08 34.42
C ALA A 61 -18.72 12.27 32.96
N ASP A 62 -20.04 12.18 32.76
CA ASP A 62 -20.85 12.38 31.57
C ASP A 62 -21.09 13.88 31.30
N THR A 63 -20.99 14.34 30.05
CA THR A 63 -21.79 15.45 29.45
C THR A 63 -21.52 15.56 27.92
N ASP A 64 -22.46 15.00 27.16
CA ASP A 64 -23.09 15.40 25.88
C ASP A 64 -22.47 16.47 24.91
N SER A 65 -22.45 16.08 23.62
CA SER A 65 -22.60 16.85 22.37
C SER A 65 -21.45 17.71 21.77
N VAL A 66 -20.73 17.14 20.78
CA VAL A 66 -20.81 17.48 19.32
C VAL A 66 -20.30 16.28 18.50
N LYS A 67 -21.13 15.77 17.58
CA LYS A 67 -20.86 14.61 16.71
C LYS A 67 -20.04 15.01 15.48
N LEU A 68 -18.77 14.62 15.46
CA LEU A 68 -17.90 14.52 14.27
C LEU A 68 -17.52 13.02 14.17
N PRO A 69 -17.80 12.31 13.07
CA PRO A 69 -17.29 10.95 12.93
C PRO A 69 -15.80 11.05 12.65
N GLU A 70 -15.02 10.99 13.73
CA GLU A 70 -13.61 10.64 13.71
C GLU A 70 -13.55 9.11 13.55
N PRO A 71 -13.11 8.56 12.41
CA PRO A 71 -12.95 7.13 12.28
C PRO A 71 -11.76 6.69 13.13
N GLU A 72 -12.12 5.85 14.09
CA GLU A 72 -11.31 5.07 15.01
C GLU A 72 -9.98 4.57 14.41
N SER A 73 -8.91 4.90 15.14
CA SER A 73 -7.93 3.95 15.67
C SER A 73 -8.09 2.49 15.22
N THR A 74 -7.20 2.05 14.33
CA THR A 74 -6.69 0.68 14.36
C THR A 74 -5.22 0.74 14.73
N ALA A 75 -4.91 0.21 15.93
CA ALA A 75 -3.57 -0.13 16.36
C ALA A 75 -2.90 -1.00 15.30
N GLN A 76 -1.81 -0.50 14.71
CA GLN A 76 -1.07 -1.19 13.68
C GLN A 76 0.03 -2.03 14.33
N THR A 77 -0.13 -3.35 14.21
CA THR A 77 0.92 -4.35 14.37
C THR A 77 2.13 -3.93 13.54
N GLU A 78 3.28 -3.69 14.17
CA GLU A 78 4.53 -3.38 13.47
C GLU A 78 5.01 -4.62 12.69
N PRO A 79 5.09 -4.59 11.35
CA PRO A 79 5.94 -5.52 10.64
C PRO A 79 7.39 -5.02 10.75
N SER A 80 8.16 -5.64 11.63
CA SER A 80 9.61 -5.49 11.72
C SER A 80 10.30 -6.07 10.47
N THR A 81 10.14 -5.39 9.34
CA THR A 81 10.93 -5.62 8.12
C THR A 81 12.06 -4.60 8.11
N ALA A 82 13.29 -5.04 7.81
CA ALA A 82 14.44 -4.14 7.68
C ALA A 82 14.09 -2.94 6.76
N PRO A 83 14.54 -1.72 7.09
CA PRO A 83 14.08 -0.53 6.38
C PRO A 83 14.56 -0.57 4.92
N MET A 84 13.65 -0.86 4.00
CA MET A 84 13.89 -0.73 2.57
C MET A 84 13.93 0.76 2.22
N GLN A 85 14.74 1.14 1.24
CA GLN A 85 14.74 2.50 0.70
C GLN A 85 13.98 2.52 -0.61
N GLY A 86 13.28 3.62 -0.87
CA GLY A 86 12.58 3.86 -2.13
C GLY A 86 12.92 5.23 -2.69
N LYS A 87 12.70 5.41 -3.99
CA LYS A 87 12.64 6.72 -4.63
C LYS A 87 11.40 6.87 -5.52
N THR A 88 10.95 8.10 -5.72
CA THR A 88 9.88 8.39 -6.67
C THR A 88 10.35 8.28 -8.12
N SER A 89 9.52 7.72 -9.00
CA SER A 89 9.78 7.67 -10.45
C SER A 89 9.27 8.89 -11.21
N THR A 90 8.44 9.73 -10.58
CA THR A 90 7.85 10.95 -11.16
C THR A 90 7.36 11.87 -10.05
N ARG A 91 6.77 13.01 -10.41
CA ARG A 91 6.10 13.92 -9.48
C ARG A 91 4.79 13.29 -8.98
N VAL A 92 4.66 13.10 -7.66
CA VAL A 92 3.60 12.29 -7.04
C VAL A 92 3.19 12.84 -5.68
N ASN A 93 1.96 12.55 -5.27
CA ASN A 93 1.41 12.96 -3.99
C ASN A 93 1.64 11.90 -2.91
N ILE A 94 2.05 12.35 -1.73
CA ILE A 94 2.09 11.61 -0.47
C ILE A 94 0.82 11.95 0.30
N ARG A 95 0.15 10.94 0.86
CA ARG A 95 -1.18 11.05 1.48
C ARG A 95 -1.22 10.50 2.89
N ASP A 96 -2.24 10.91 3.65
CA ASP A 96 -2.48 10.48 5.03
C ASP A 96 -2.99 9.04 5.15
N ARG A 97 -3.59 8.49 4.10
CA ARG A 97 -4.08 7.09 4.03
C ARG A 97 -3.85 6.48 2.65
N ALA A 98 -3.90 5.15 2.58
CA ALA A 98 -3.84 4.35 1.36
C ALA A 98 -5.14 4.46 0.50
N SER A 99 -5.48 5.68 0.05
CA SER A 99 -6.65 5.93 -0.81
C SER A 99 -6.44 7.17 -1.69
N GLU A 100 -7.07 7.18 -2.87
CA GLU A 100 -7.02 8.30 -3.82
C GLU A 100 -7.82 9.52 -3.34
N ASP A 101 -8.78 9.31 -2.44
CA ASP A 101 -9.60 10.37 -1.84
C ASP A 101 -9.01 10.89 -0.51
N ALA A 102 -7.88 10.30 -0.08
CA ALA A 102 -7.21 10.66 1.15
C ALA A 102 -6.56 12.05 1.06
N LYS A 103 -6.35 12.73 2.19
CA LYS A 103 -5.78 14.08 2.21
C LYS A 103 -4.34 14.03 1.69
N VAL A 104 -4.01 14.92 0.76
CA VAL A 104 -2.62 15.10 0.31
C VAL A 104 -1.85 15.83 1.40
N LEU A 105 -0.81 15.18 1.91
CA LEU A 105 0.14 15.76 2.86
C LEU A 105 1.17 16.61 2.12
N GLU A 106 1.74 16.05 1.05
CA GLU A 106 2.77 16.71 0.26
C GLU A 106 2.77 16.21 -1.19
N THR A 107 3.30 17.03 -2.10
CA THR A 107 3.63 16.63 -3.46
C THR A 107 5.14 16.68 -3.62
N VAL A 108 5.73 15.54 -3.97
CA VAL A 108 7.18 15.38 -4.12
C VAL A 108 7.55 15.24 -5.59
N GLU A 109 8.74 15.70 -5.95
CA GLU A 109 9.28 15.57 -7.30
C GLU A 109 9.90 14.20 -7.54
N GLU A 110 10.22 13.90 -8.80
CA GLU A 110 10.95 12.69 -9.21
C GLU A 110 12.30 12.56 -8.46
N GLY A 111 12.67 11.33 -8.11
CA GLY A 111 13.94 11.03 -7.47
C GLY A 111 13.97 11.28 -5.96
N THR A 112 12.87 11.74 -5.36
CA THR A 112 12.76 11.92 -3.91
C THR A 112 12.86 10.57 -3.20
N THR A 113 13.79 10.46 -2.24
CA THR A 113 14.05 9.23 -1.50
C THR A 113 13.32 9.18 -0.16
N PHE A 114 12.93 7.98 0.27
CA PHE A 114 12.23 7.74 1.55
C PHE A 114 12.46 6.31 2.03
N LYS A 115 12.10 6.04 3.29
CA LYS A 115 12.09 4.68 3.84
C LYS A 115 10.74 4.04 3.56
N ILE A 116 10.76 2.80 3.13
CA ILE A 116 9.58 1.96 2.93
C ILE A 116 9.41 1.10 4.17
N ILE A 117 8.23 1.16 4.76
CA ILE A 117 7.83 0.34 5.91
C ILE A 117 7.21 -0.95 5.38
N GLU A 118 6.17 -0.83 4.53
CA GLU A 118 5.48 -1.96 3.94
C GLU A 118 4.95 -1.61 2.54
N VAL A 119 4.86 -2.63 1.67
CA VAL A 119 4.19 -2.53 0.38
C VAL A 119 2.87 -3.27 0.50
N LEU A 120 1.77 -2.55 0.32
CA LEU A 120 0.42 -3.10 0.45
C LEU A 120 -0.03 -3.67 -0.91
N GLU A 121 -0.76 -4.79 -0.85
CA GLU A 121 -1.30 -5.44 -2.06
C GLU A 121 -2.34 -4.59 -2.80
N ASN A 122 -2.94 -3.62 -2.12
CA ASN A 122 -3.93 -2.68 -2.67
C ASN A 122 -3.31 -1.58 -3.57
N GLY A 123 -2.00 -1.66 -3.86
CA GLY A 123 -1.32 -0.72 -4.75
C GLY A 123 -0.77 0.54 -4.04
N TRP A 124 -0.74 0.54 -2.71
CA TRP A 124 -0.13 1.59 -1.90
C TRP A 124 1.14 1.09 -1.22
N THR A 125 2.04 2.02 -0.90
CA THR A 125 3.24 1.76 -0.12
C THR A 125 3.17 2.66 1.10
N HIS A 126 3.28 2.07 2.29
CA HIS A 126 3.45 2.79 3.55
C HIS A 126 4.92 3.14 3.69
N ILE A 127 5.17 4.44 3.87
CA ILE A 127 6.50 5.01 3.90
C ILE A 127 6.68 5.85 5.15
N LEU A 128 7.93 5.95 5.61
CA LEU A 128 8.34 6.95 6.57
C LEU A 128 8.97 8.10 5.80
N TYR A 129 8.27 9.24 5.75
CA TYR A 129 8.72 10.44 5.07
C TYR A 129 8.82 11.59 6.06
N GLN A 130 10.04 12.15 6.20
CA GLN A 130 10.33 13.19 7.20
C GLN A 130 9.87 12.82 8.62
N ASP A 131 10.12 11.56 9.03
CA ASP A 131 9.70 11.00 10.33
C ASP A 131 8.16 10.96 10.55
N MET A 132 7.37 11.05 9.47
CA MET A 132 5.92 10.88 9.50
C MET A 132 5.48 9.66 8.69
N ASP A 133 4.50 8.92 9.23
CA ASP A 133 3.80 7.86 8.52
C ASP A 133 2.95 8.43 7.40
N ALA A 134 3.19 7.93 6.18
CA ALA A 134 2.45 8.38 5.02
C ALA A 134 2.32 7.28 3.97
N TYR A 135 1.46 7.52 2.98
CA TYR A 135 1.18 6.56 1.92
C TYR A 135 1.42 7.18 0.54
N ILE A 136 2.03 6.38 -0.34
CA ILE A 136 2.31 6.74 -1.73
C ILE A 136 1.84 5.61 -2.64
N SER A 137 1.38 5.93 -3.84
CA SER A 137 0.98 4.91 -4.82
C SER A 137 2.20 4.10 -5.28
N SER A 138 2.16 2.78 -5.09
CA SER A 138 3.25 1.85 -5.41
C SER A 138 3.65 1.89 -6.88
N ALA A 139 2.75 2.31 -7.76
CA ALA A 139 3.05 2.50 -9.19
C ALA A 139 4.17 3.54 -9.45
N TYR A 140 4.43 4.43 -8.50
CA TYR A 140 5.41 5.52 -8.62
C TYR A 140 6.62 5.34 -7.71
N VAL A 141 6.78 4.16 -7.10
CA VAL A 141 7.89 3.84 -6.19
C VAL A 141 8.86 2.89 -6.87
N ILE A 142 10.14 3.23 -6.82
CA ILE A 142 11.25 2.36 -7.20
C ILE A 142 11.96 1.97 -5.92
N ILE A 143 11.91 0.68 -5.56
CA ILE A 143 12.65 0.13 -4.42
C ILE A 143 14.14 0.12 -4.77
N ILE A 144 14.96 0.65 -3.87
CA ILE A 144 16.42 0.66 -3.96
C ILE A 144 16.93 -0.38 -2.97
N ASN A 145 17.38 -1.51 -3.49
CA ASN A 145 18.11 -2.50 -2.72
C ASN A 145 19.55 -1.97 -2.56
N GLN A 146 19.99 -1.83 -1.31
CA GLN A 146 21.39 -1.49 -1.00
C GLN A 146 22.30 -2.69 -1.22
#